data_AF-A0A2S5TE79-F1
#
_entry.id   AF-A0A2S5TE79-F1
#
_cell.length_a   1.000
_cell.length_b   1.000
_cell.length_c   1.000
_cell.angle_alpha   90.00
_cell.angle_beta   90.00
_cell.angle_gamma   90.00
#
_symmetry.space_group_name_H-M   'P 1'
#
loop_
_entity.id
_entity.type
_entity.pdbx_description
1 polymer ?
#
loop_
_entity_poly.entity_id
_entity_poly.type
_entity_poly.pdbx_seq_one_letter_code
_entity_poly.pdbx_strand_id
1 'polypeptide(L)'
;MAACGGERQAPADGDPAAAIKVNTPAQIAQESAENYDDNLNGLITGKTLKRWKDNWEQERPAGITGKLVIFQQAQGVAGKRFIKPDNDNVFTYREAEWRESRSNGVIEIEGIVLSGAKVDQLLRRYAIDPRKDLIVCAQGVGGGSNAMNMGRCWYTFRYWGVDSRHLAILDGGNDYLSGAWTAADFSDSASPVINRALASVKDLPADNTALQATFVDLINVLPVVDQNVRNDGVFLWDGRSLDQYSAGESSEAGTPLADYTKSFQNGGSRQGHPRGGVQLNWTNLMINGGTGGLFKPKAELRNYLQGGTDAAGKGFVDGSYQLLGAGNAYQAGDTVYLWCETAARAAVANLVSAVILGLPTRLYDGSMIEWNSLTATVDKDGNPLLPADSPWRTDELSFFKLNQPGNIASRTSEGVLPRIRDAYAASADAIIKADKAYKQPATGGSGGSDGGSGGGGGGVVLPPNPCGG
;
A
#
# COMPACT_ATOMS: atom_id res chain seq x y z
N MET A 1 12.33 -11.59 42.50
CA MET A 1 10.91 -12.01 42.47
C MET A 1 10.61 -12.46 41.06
N ALA A 2 10.45 -13.78 40.87
CA ALA A 2 10.14 -14.39 39.59
C ALA A 2 8.63 -14.69 39.56
N ALA A 3 7.93 -14.19 38.54
CA ALA A 3 6.61 -14.66 38.16
C ALA A 3 6.28 -14.28 36.70
N CYS A 4 5.96 -15.32 35.92
CA CYS A 4 5.00 -15.36 34.81
C CYS A 4 5.25 -14.51 33.54
N GLY A 5 5.96 -15.09 32.57
CA GLY A 5 5.84 -14.75 31.16
C GLY A 5 5.42 -15.97 30.36
N GLY A 6 4.12 -16.20 30.22
CA GLY A 6 3.59 -17.29 29.40
C GLY A 6 3.97 -17.09 27.94
N GLU A 7 4.67 -18.07 27.36
CA GLU A 7 4.81 -18.19 25.92
C GLU A 7 3.44 -18.49 25.29
N ARG A 8 3.26 -18.14 24.00
CA ARG A 8 2.06 -18.48 23.25
C ARG A 8 1.86 -20.00 23.26
N GLN A 9 0.83 -20.48 23.96
CA GLN A 9 0.28 -21.81 23.72
C GLN A 9 -0.38 -21.80 22.34
N ALA A 10 -0.10 -22.82 21.52
CA ALA A 10 -0.84 -23.03 20.29
C ALA A 10 -2.34 -23.13 20.60
N PRO A 11 -3.24 -22.59 19.75
CA PRO A 11 -4.67 -22.85 19.91
C PRO A 11 -4.91 -24.36 19.96
N ALA A 12 -5.70 -24.81 20.93
CA ALA A 12 -6.05 -26.22 21.06
C ALA A 12 -6.88 -26.64 19.85
N ASP A 13 -6.57 -27.81 19.27
CA ASP A 13 -7.37 -28.42 18.21
C ASP A 13 -8.80 -28.64 18.74
N GLY A 14 -9.77 -27.85 18.27
CA GLY A 14 -11.19 -28.03 18.59
C GLY A 14 -11.97 -26.80 19.03
N ASP A 15 -11.36 -25.63 19.20
CA ASP A 15 -12.13 -24.39 19.39
C ASP A 15 -12.70 -23.96 18.03
N PRO A 16 -14.03 -23.79 17.85
CA PRO A 16 -14.57 -23.34 16.58
C PRO A 16 -13.92 -22.00 16.23
N ALA A 17 -13.11 -22.01 15.16
CA ALA A 17 -12.43 -20.81 14.70
C ALA A 17 -13.48 -19.71 14.51
N ALA A 18 -13.37 -18.63 15.30
CA ALA A 18 -14.24 -17.48 15.14
C ALA A 18 -14.18 -17.06 13.66
N ALA A 19 -15.34 -17.03 13.00
CA ALA A 19 -15.41 -16.78 11.57
C ALA A 19 -14.70 -15.45 11.26
N ILE A 20 -13.64 -15.50 10.46
CA ILE A 20 -12.89 -14.31 10.08
C ILE A 20 -13.80 -13.43 9.22
N LYS A 21 -13.94 -12.17 9.62
CA LYS A 21 -14.70 -11.18 8.88
C LYS A 21 -13.89 -10.69 7.67
N VAL A 22 -14.32 -11.01 6.47
CA VAL A 22 -13.77 -10.42 5.24
C VAL A 22 -14.36 -9.02 5.07
N ASN A 23 -13.52 -7.99 5.10
CA ASN A 23 -13.96 -6.61 4.95
C ASN A 23 -13.89 -6.15 3.49
N THR A 24 -14.89 -5.38 3.07
CA THR A 24 -14.87 -4.62 1.81
C THR A 24 -13.94 -3.40 1.92
N PRO A 25 -13.48 -2.80 0.80
CA PRO A 25 -12.66 -1.58 0.84
C PRO A 25 -13.30 -0.44 1.67
N ALA A 26 -14.63 -0.27 1.59
CA ALA A 26 -15.37 0.72 2.37
C ALA A 26 -15.34 0.42 3.89
N GLN A 27 -15.37 -0.85 4.30
CA GLN A 27 -15.26 -1.26 5.70
C GLN A 27 -13.82 -1.20 6.23
N ILE A 28 -12.82 -1.20 5.32
CA ILE A 28 -11.41 -1.09 5.69
C ILE A 28 -11.03 0.37 5.95
N ALA A 29 -11.57 1.28 5.13
CA ALA A 29 -11.34 2.71 5.20
C ALA A 29 -11.74 3.30 6.57
N GLN A 30 -11.08 4.39 6.92
CA GLN A 30 -11.35 5.17 8.11
C GLN A 30 -11.25 6.66 7.75
N GLU A 31 -12.01 7.51 8.41
CA GLU A 31 -11.99 8.95 8.12
C GLU A 31 -11.38 9.72 9.29
N SER A 32 -10.34 10.51 9.01
CA SER A 32 -9.78 11.48 9.95
C SER A 32 -10.78 12.61 10.24
N ALA A 33 -10.69 13.21 11.42
CA ALA A 33 -11.35 14.48 11.73
C ALA A 33 -10.88 15.63 10.80
N GLU A 34 -11.67 16.70 10.72
CA GLU A 34 -11.29 17.91 9.96
C GLU A 34 -10.01 18.56 10.52
N ASN A 35 -9.85 18.54 11.84
CA ASN A 35 -8.63 18.91 12.53
C ASN A 35 -7.91 17.65 13.02
N TYR A 36 -6.69 17.40 12.54
CA TYR A 36 -5.94 16.20 12.88
C TYR A 36 -5.53 16.11 14.35
N ASP A 37 -5.57 17.22 15.10
CA ASP A 37 -5.38 17.22 16.56
C ASP A 37 -6.47 16.43 17.31
N ASP A 38 -7.65 16.26 16.70
CA ASP A 38 -8.79 15.59 17.32
C ASP A 38 -8.78 14.07 17.09
N ASN A 39 -7.83 13.57 16.28
CA ASN A 39 -7.73 12.16 15.95
C ASN A 39 -7.10 11.34 17.09
N LEU A 40 -7.67 10.15 17.32
CA LEU A 40 -7.15 9.13 18.26
C LEU A 40 -6.55 7.90 17.55
N ASN A 41 -6.70 7.83 16.23
CA ASN A 41 -6.13 6.84 15.33
C ASN A 41 -6.03 7.47 13.92
N GLY A 42 -5.51 6.75 12.93
CA GLY A 42 -5.29 7.34 11.60
C GLY A 42 -4.26 8.47 11.64
N LEU A 43 -4.47 9.55 10.90
CA LEU A 43 -3.50 10.64 10.85
C LEU A 43 -3.59 11.51 12.12
N ILE A 44 -2.60 11.42 12.99
CA ILE A 44 -2.51 12.20 14.24
C ILE A 44 -1.40 13.25 14.14
N THR A 45 -1.49 14.29 14.96
CA THR A 45 -0.42 15.29 15.05
C THR A 45 0.57 14.98 16.18
N GLY A 46 1.67 15.73 16.19
CA GLY A 46 2.62 15.72 17.30
C GLY A 46 1.99 16.04 18.66
N LYS A 47 0.90 16.81 18.71
CA LYS A 47 0.21 17.15 19.96
C LYS A 47 -0.42 15.89 20.59
N THR A 48 -1.15 15.11 19.79
CA THR A 48 -1.74 13.84 20.23
C THR A 48 -0.68 12.87 20.69
N LEU A 49 0.38 12.69 19.90
CA LEU A 49 1.46 11.76 20.26
C LEU A 49 2.22 12.19 21.51
N LYS A 50 2.45 13.51 21.71
CA LYS A 50 3.11 14.03 22.92
C LYS A 50 2.34 13.65 24.18
N ARG A 51 1.02 13.87 24.15
CA ARG A 51 0.12 13.54 25.26
C ARG A 51 0.19 12.04 25.61
N TRP A 52 0.15 11.17 24.61
CA TRP A 52 0.29 9.72 24.82
C TRP A 52 1.66 9.32 25.34
N LYS A 53 2.73 9.89 24.78
CA LYS A 53 4.11 9.60 25.21
C LYS A 53 4.35 9.98 26.66
N ASP A 54 3.82 11.12 27.10
CA ASP A 54 4.09 11.65 28.43
C ASP A 54 3.28 10.96 29.53
N ASN A 55 2.09 10.44 29.21
CA ASN A 55 1.17 9.90 30.21
C ASN A 55 0.31 8.77 29.62
N TRP A 56 0.95 7.72 29.12
CA TRP A 56 0.26 6.63 28.42
C TRP A 56 -0.88 6.01 29.24
N GLU A 57 -0.67 5.79 30.54
CA GLU A 57 -1.66 5.12 31.39
C GLU A 57 -3.00 5.86 31.47
N GLN A 58 -2.98 7.20 31.44
CA GLN A 58 -4.19 8.03 31.54
C GLN A 58 -4.70 8.51 30.18
N GLU A 59 -3.82 8.63 29.18
CA GLU A 59 -4.13 9.25 27.88
C GLU A 59 -4.34 8.25 26.75
N ARG A 60 -4.10 6.95 27.02
CA ARG A 60 -4.33 5.88 26.05
C ARG A 60 -5.78 5.88 25.54
N PRO A 61 -6.00 5.78 24.21
CA PRO A 61 -7.34 5.71 23.65
C PRO A 61 -8.18 4.54 24.18
N ALA A 62 -9.50 4.74 24.27
CA ALA A 62 -10.44 3.72 24.69
C ALA A 62 -10.35 2.46 23.81
N GLY A 63 -10.35 1.28 24.45
CA GLY A 63 -10.23 -0.01 23.77
C GLY A 63 -8.80 -0.50 23.56
N ILE A 64 -7.79 0.36 23.71
CA ILE A 64 -6.40 -0.06 23.78
C ILE A 64 -6.10 -0.51 25.21
N THR A 65 -5.46 -1.66 25.36
CA THR A 65 -5.14 -2.25 26.68
C THR A 65 -3.66 -2.54 26.87
N GLY A 66 -2.88 -2.47 25.80
CA GLY A 66 -1.45 -2.72 25.78
C GLY A 66 -0.61 -1.44 25.78
N LYS A 67 0.55 -1.54 25.14
CA LYS A 67 1.59 -0.49 25.07
C LYS A 67 1.43 0.40 23.84
N LEU A 68 2.10 1.56 23.88
CA LEU A 68 2.33 2.42 22.72
C LEU A 68 3.61 1.97 22.02
N VAL A 69 3.51 1.67 20.72
CA VAL A 69 4.63 1.27 19.89
C VAL A 69 4.79 2.24 18.72
N ILE A 70 5.93 2.92 18.65
CA ILE A 70 6.23 3.90 17.60
C ILE A 70 7.27 3.28 16.66
N PHE A 71 6.90 3.08 15.40
CA PHE A 71 7.82 2.67 14.34
C PHE A 71 8.28 3.88 13.53
N GLN A 72 9.52 4.32 13.77
CA GLN A 72 10.15 5.32 12.91
C GLN A 72 10.79 4.67 11.68
N GLN A 73 10.49 5.18 10.49
CA GLN A 73 11.09 4.70 9.24
C GLN A 73 12.60 4.95 9.19
N ALA A 74 13.01 6.10 9.72
CA ALA A 74 14.40 6.48 9.82
C ALA A 74 14.72 6.99 11.22
N GLN A 75 16.01 7.19 11.47
CA GLN A 75 16.42 8.03 12.58
C GLN A 75 16.09 9.49 12.23
N GLY A 76 15.64 10.27 13.21
CA GLY A 76 15.54 11.72 13.09
C GLY A 76 16.91 12.42 13.07
N VAL A 77 16.87 13.74 12.92
CA VAL A 77 18.05 14.61 12.98
C VAL A 77 18.68 14.61 14.37
N ALA A 78 19.92 15.11 14.49
CA ALA A 78 20.61 15.22 15.77
C ALA A 78 19.77 16.02 16.79
N GLY A 79 19.72 15.54 18.04
CA GLY A 79 18.86 16.11 19.09
C GLY A 79 17.37 15.73 18.99
N LYS A 80 16.96 15.08 17.90
CA LYS A 80 15.58 14.59 17.66
C LYS A 80 15.55 13.18 17.05
N ARG A 81 16.56 12.35 17.35
CA ARG A 81 16.79 11.05 16.68
C ARG A 81 15.63 10.08 16.87
N PHE A 82 15.21 9.88 18.11
CA PHE A 82 14.06 9.03 18.45
C PHE A 82 13.13 9.75 19.39
N ILE A 83 11.82 9.59 19.20
CA ILE A 83 10.84 9.93 20.24
C ILE A 83 11.18 9.11 21.47
N LYS A 84 11.44 9.78 22.60
CA LYS A 84 12.00 9.14 23.78
C LYS A 84 11.05 8.07 24.34
N PRO A 85 11.45 6.80 24.38
CA PRO A 85 10.67 5.75 25.03
C PRO A 85 10.89 5.77 26.56
N ASP A 86 9.97 5.16 27.30
CA ASP A 86 10.19 4.75 28.69
C ASP A 86 10.65 3.29 28.80
N ASN A 87 10.49 2.51 27.72
CA ASN A 87 10.78 1.07 27.62
C ASN A 87 9.98 0.18 28.57
N ASP A 88 8.82 0.65 29.02
CA ASP A 88 7.86 -0.10 29.84
C ASP A 88 6.48 -0.08 29.18
N ASN A 89 5.97 1.12 28.90
CA ASN A 89 4.66 1.38 28.31
C ASN A 89 4.74 2.03 26.92
N VAL A 90 5.83 2.74 26.64
CA VAL A 90 6.10 3.45 25.39
C VAL A 90 7.42 2.97 24.80
N PHE A 91 7.34 2.42 23.59
CA PHE A 91 8.49 1.89 22.85
C PHE A 91 8.64 2.61 21.52
N THR A 92 9.87 2.94 21.15
CA THR A 92 10.20 3.55 19.87
C THR A 92 11.25 2.71 19.17
N TYR A 93 10.92 2.18 18.00
CA TYR A 93 11.79 1.36 17.18
C TYR A 93 12.10 2.03 15.85
N ARG A 94 13.18 1.59 15.22
CA ARG A 94 13.44 1.86 13.80
C ARG A 94 13.08 0.61 12.99
N GLU A 95 12.18 0.76 12.04
CA GLU A 95 11.80 -0.28 11.09
C GLU A 95 11.35 0.36 9.78
N ALA A 96 11.91 -0.11 8.66
CA ALA A 96 11.68 0.44 7.32
C ALA A 96 11.40 -0.65 6.28
N GLU A 97 11.60 -1.92 6.63
CA GLU A 97 11.51 -3.05 5.72
C GLU A 97 10.08 -3.58 5.65
N TRP A 98 9.19 -2.80 5.03
CA TRP A 98 7.75 -3.07 4.92
C TRP A 98 7.34 -3.79 3.63
N ARG A 99 8.33 -4.29 2.89
CA ARG A 99 8.15 -4.81 1.53
C ARG A 99 9.02 -6.03 1.30
N GLU A 100 8.59 -6.89 0.39
CA GLU A 100 9.34 -8.04 -0.06
C GLU A 100 9.08 -8.34 -1.53
N SER A 101 9.97 -9.13 -2.14
CA SER A 101 9.75 -9.65 -3.48
C SER A 101 8.82 -10.85 -3.45
N ARG A 102 7.79 -10.84 -4.30
CA ARG A 102 6.78 -11.91 -4.37
C ARG A 102 6.33 -12.13 -5.81
N SER A 103 5.95 -13.37 -6.13
CA SER A 103 5.35 -13.73 -7.41
C SER A 103 3.83 -13.78 -7.31
N ASN A 104 3.14 -13.14 -8.24
CA ASN A 104 1.69 -13.27 -8.39
C ASN A 104 1.26 -14.45 -9.27
N GLY A 105 2.22 -15.22 -9.79
CA GLY A 105 2.02 -16.31 -10.75
C GLY A 105 2.64 -15.96 -12.10
N VAL A 106 2.32 -14.78 -12.63
CA VAL A 106 2.81 -14.30 -13.94
C VAL A 106 4.22 -13.73 -13.81
N ILE A 107 4.42 -12.88 -12.81
CA ILE A 107 5.64 -12.09 -12.64
C ILE A 107 5.98 -11.96 -11.15
N GLU A 108 7.28 -11.99 -10.87
CA GLU A 108 7.84 -11.70 -9.57
C GLU A 108 8.34 -10.26 -9.53
N ILE A 109 7.90 -9.52 -8.52
CA ILE A 109 8.13 -8.08 -8.40
C ILE A 109 8.62 -7.81 -6.98
N GLU A 110 9.51 -6.83 -6.84
CA GLU A 110 9.91 -6.29 -5.55
C GLU A 110 8.85 -5.32 -4.99
N GLY A 111 8.96 -4.97 -3.71
CA GLY A 111 8.14 -3.89 -3.18
C GLY A 111 6.73 -4.29 -2.72
N ILE A 112 6.37 -5.56 -2.77
CA ILE A 112 5.04 -6.06 -2.38
C ILE A 112 4.92 -6.17 -0.85
N VAL A 113 3.71 -6.05 -0.30
CA VAL A 113 3.41 -6.23 1.13
C VAL A 113 4.02 -7.50 1.71
N LEU A 114 4.53 -7.39 2.93
CA LEU A 114 5.06 -8.51 3.69
C LEU A 114 4.04 -9.65 3.84
N SER A 115 4.49 -10.87 3.57
CA SER A 115 3.81 -12.10 3.91
C SER A 115 3.58 -12.23 5.41
N GLY A 116 2.56 -13.01 5.79
CA GLY A 116 2.15 -13.14 7.18
C GLY A 116 3.27 -13.70 8.06
N ALA A 117 4.11 -14.58 7.51
CA ALA A 117 5.30 -15.09 8.21
C ALA A 117 6.30 -13.98 8.56
N LYS A 118 6.55 -13.02 7.67
CA LYS A 118 7.44 -11.88 7.96
C LYS A 118 6.80 -10.90 8.94
N VAL A 119 5.48 -10.68 8.86
CA VAL A 119 4.78 -9.86 9.86
C VAL A 119 4.81 -10.51 11.24
N ASP A 120 4.62 -11.84 11.34
CA ASP A 120 4.76 -12.57 12.60
C ASP A 120 6.19 -12.50 13.17
N GLN A 121 7.21 -12.53 12.30
CA GLN A 121 8.60 -12.30 12.73
C GLN A 121 8.81 -10.89 13.27
N LEU A 122 8.20 -9.87 12.65
CA LEU A 122 8.24 -8.49 13.12
C LEU A 122 7.53 -8.33 14.47
N LEU A 123 6.32 -8.88 14.62
CA LEU A 123 5.57 -8.88 15.87
C LEU A 123 6.36 -9.57 17.00
N ARG A 124 7.02 -10.69 16.71
CA ARG A 124 7.92 -11.39 17.64
C ARG A 124 9.14 -10.53 18.00
N ARG A 125 9.80 -9.94 17.01
CA ARG A 125 11.01 -9.12 17.21
C ARG A 125 10.76 -8.03 18.24
N TYR A 126 9.63 -7.32 18.13
CA TYR A 126 9.30 -6.18 18.99
C TYR A 126 8.32 -6.51 20.14
N ALA A 127 7.96 -7.79 20.27
CA ALA A 127 6.99 -8.30 21.24
C ALA A 127 5.67 -7.51 21.24
N ILE A 128 5.02 -7.42 20.09
CA ILE A 128 3.79 -6.64 19.87
C ILE A 128 2.58 -7.58 19.84
N ASP A 129 1.50 -7.20 20.53
CA ASP A 129 0.16 -7.78 20.34
C ASP A 129 -0.75 -6.74 19.68
N PRO A 130 -0.98 -6.81 18.36
CA PRO A 130 -1.74 -5.80 17.62
C PRO A 130 -3.24 -5.78 17.96
N ARG A 131 -3.72 -6.68 18.83
CA ARG A 131 -5.09 -6.64 19.38
C ARG A 131 -5.19 -5.81 20.66
N LYS A 132 -4.04 -5.44 21.24
CA LYS A 132 -3.95 -4.74 22.54
C LYS A 132 -3.15 -3.45 22.44
N ASP A 133 -2.08 -3.46 21.67
CA ASP A 133 -1.14 -2.34 21.53
C ASP A 133 -1.66 -1.29 20.55
N LEU A 134 -1.23 -0.04 20.72
CA LEU A 134 -1.41 1.02 19.73
C LEU A 134 -0.11 1.19 18.95
N ILE A 135 -0.16 1.03 17.64
CA ILE A 135 0.99 1.15 16.75
C ILE A 135 0.92 2.50 16.04
N VAL A 136 1.98 3.30 16.16
CA VAL A 136 2.17 4.57 15.46
C VAL A 136 3.24 4.40 14.40
N CYS A 137 2.87 4.53 13.14
CA CYS A 137 3.82 4.65 12.03
C CYS A 137 4.31 6.10 11.97
N ALA A 138 5.61 6.32 12.12
CA ALA A 138 6.24 7.64 12.16
C ALA A 138 7.44 7.70 11.21
N GLN A 139 7.87 8.91 10.83
CA GLN A 139 8.93 9.11 9.84
C GLN A 139 10.34 9.05 10.45
N GLY A 140 10.52 9.59 11.67
CA GLY A 140 11.85 9.96 12.18
C GLY A 140 12.27 11.31 11.60
N VAL A 141 13.09 11.34 10.55
CA VAL A 141 13.34 12.60 9.81
C VAL A 141 12.19 12.87 8.84
N GLY A 142 11.67 14.09 8.85
CA GLY A 142 10.54 14.48 8.02
C GLY A 142 10.89 14.55 6.55
N GLY A 143 10.04 13.99 5.70
CA GLY A 143 10.19 14.10 4.25
C GLY A 143 9.37 13.09 3.48
N GLY A 144 9.06 13.41 2.23
CA GLY A 144 8.20 12.59 1.39
C GLY A 144 8.61 11.11 1.28
N SER A 145 9.92 10.80 1.18
CA SER A 145 10.40 9.40 1.15
C SER A 145 10.05 8.62 2.43
N ASN A 146 10.21 9.25 3.60
CA ASN A 146 9.83 8.61 4.86
C ASN A 146 8.32 8.56 5.06
N ALA A 147 7.57 9.54 4.53
CA ALA A 147 6.12 9.48 4.49
C ALA A 147 5.59 8.30 3.65
N MET A 148 6.27 7.96 2.54
CA MET A 148 5.95 6.74 1.77
C MET A 148 6.11 5.47 2.60
N ASN A 149 7.26 5.30 3.25
CA ASN A 149 7.53 4.12 4.09
C ASN A 149 6.58 4.06 5.31
N MET A 150 6.23 5.22 5.87
CA MET A 150 5.23 5.33 6.92
C MET A 150 3.85 4.85 6.45
N GLY A 151 3.46 5.21 5.22
CA GLY A 151 2.27 4.65 4.58
C GLY A 151 2.35 3.13 4.40
N ARG A 152 3.53 2.58 4.08
CA ARG A 152 3.74 1.12 3.99
C ARG A 152 3.62 0.41 5.34
N CYS A 153 4.09 1.04 6.42
CA CYS A 153 3.87 0.55 7.79
C CYS A 153 2.38 0.41 8.09
N TRP A 154 1.59 1.47 7.86
CA TRP A 154 0.14 1.43 8.08
C TRP A 154 -0.54 0.39 7.18
N TYR A 155 -0.22 0.42 5.89
CA TYR A 155 -0.79 -0.49 4.88
C TYR A 155 -0.56 -1.96 5.25
N THR A 156 0.65 -2.31 5.70
CA THR A 156 0.99 -3.69 6.08
C THR A 156 0.13 -4.18 7.25
N PHE A 157 0.05 -3.42 8.35
CA PHE A 157 -0.75 -3.84 9.49
C PHE A 157 -2.23 -3.86 9.16
N ARG A 158 -2.72 -2.86 8.42
CA ARG A 158 -4.13 -2.81 8.04
C ARG A 158 -4.49 -3.96 7.10
N TYR A 159 -3.66 -4.28 6.10
CA TYR A 159 -3.83 -5.44 5.21
C TYR A 159 -3.98 -6.76 5.96
N TRP A 160 -3.17 -6.98 7.01
CA TRP A 160 -3.23 -8.18 7.83
C TRP A 160 -4.38 -8.22 8.84
N GLY A 161 -5.21 -7.17 8.90
CA GLY A 161 -6.43 -7.16 9.69
C GLY A 161 -6.32 -6.50 11.06
N VAL A 162 -5.25 -5.73 11.32
CA VAL A 162 -5.18 -4.92 12.54
C VAL A 162 -6.30 -3.89 12.51
N ASP A 163 -7.07 -3.79 13.59
CA ASP A 163 -8.19 -2.85 13.71
C ASP A 163 -7.66 -1.41 13.61
N SER A 164 -8.39 -0.57 12.88
CA SER A 164 -8.11 0.86 12.70
C SER A 164 -7.82 1.59 14.01
N ARG A 165 -8.52 1.23 15.10
CA ARG A 165 -8.34 1.84 16.42
C ARG A 165 -6.95 1.61 17.01
N HIS A 166 -6.25 0.57 16.56
CA HIS A 166 -4.90 0.21 17.00
C HIS A 166 -3.80 0.75 16.07
N LEU A 167 -4.14 1.56 15.06
CA LEU A 167 -3.19 2.10 14.08
C LEU A 167 -3.29 3.61 13.98
N ALA A 168 -2.15 4.29 14.15
CA ALA A 168 -2.00 5.70 13.92
C ALA A 168 -0.77 6.01 13.04
N ILE A 169 -0.77 7.21 12.48
CA ILE A 169 0.23 7.73 11.55
C ILE A 169 0.59 9.12 12.04
N LEU A 170 1.88 9.37 12.29
CA LEU A 170 2.33 10.69 12.73
C LEU A 170 2.47 11.64 11.55
N ASP A 171 1.72 12.74 11.56
CA ASP A 171 1.86 13.82 10.59
C ASP A 171 3.17 14.57 10.82
N GLY A 172 4.07 14.48 9.84
CA GLY A 172 5.40 15.06 9.89
C GLY A 172 6.48 14.22 10.58
N GLY A 173 7.74 14.64 10.38
CA GLY A 173 8.90 14.09 11.08
C GLY A 173 9.16 14.73 12.45
N ASN A 174 10.06 14.12 13.21
CA ASN A 174 10.49 14.57 14.54
C ASN A 174 10.97 16.03 14.52
N ASP A 175 11.67 16.44 13.45
CA ASP A 175 12.16 17.79 13.21
C ASP A 175 11.04 18.83 12.99
N TYR A 176 9.85 18.39 12.60
CA TYR A 176 8.65 19.21 12.40
C TYR A 176 7.66 19.15 13.57
N LEU A 177 7.93 18.32 14.58
CA LEU A 177 7.20 18.38 15.85
C LEU A 177 7.52 19.72 16.54
N SER A 178 6.49 20.54 16.71
CA SER A 178 6.56 21.89 17.26
C SER A 178 5.66 22.04 18.50
N GLY A 179 5.66 23.24 19.11
CA GLY A 179 4.87 23.52 20.31
C GLY A 179 5.48 22.92 21.57
N ALA A 180 4.78 21.96 22.21
CA ALA A 180 5.15 21.39 23.51
C ALA A 180 6.34 20.41 23.48
N TRP A 181 6.91 20.13 22.31
CA TRP A 181 8.06 19.23 22.17
C TRP A 181 9.36 19.92 22.54
N THR A 182 10.14 19.31 23.43
CA THR A 182 11.45 19.79 23.88
C THR A 182 12.55 18.78 23.59
N ALA A 183 13.82 19.16 23.76
CA ALA A 183 14.94 18.22 23.59
C ALA A 183 14.85 17.00 24.54
N ALA A 184 14.23 17.15 25.71
CA ALA A 184 14.04 16.06 26.67
C ALA A 184 13.05 14.98 26.19
N ASP A 185 12.25 15.28 25.17
CA ASP A 185 11.29 14.37 24.55
C ASP A 185 11.91 13.46 23.50
N PHE A 186 13.21 13.60 23.26
CA PHE A 186 13.96 12.79 22.32
C PHE A 186 15.10 12.04 23.01
N SER A 187 15.52 10.96 22.36
CA SER A 187 16.64 10.11 22.74
C SER A 187 17.52 9.86 21.53
N ASP A 188 18.80 9.62 21.76
CA ASP A 188 19.73 9.20 20.71
C ASP A 188 19.62 7.70 20.38
N SER A 189 18.93 6.92 21.21
CA SER A 189 18.76 5.48 21.05
C SER A 189 17.29 5.07 20.97
N ALA A 190 17.01 4.09 20.12
CA ALA A 190 15.74 3.36 20.06
C ALA A 190 15.58 2.43 21.29
N SER A 191 14.36 1.94 21.49
CA SER A 191 14.05 0.89 22.45
C SER A 191 14.79 -0.42 22.11
N PRO A 192 15.17 -1.22 23.13
CA PRO A 192 15.78 -2.52 22.91
C PRO A 192 14.77 -3.52 22.30
N VAL A 193 15.27 -4.39 21.42
CA VAL A 193 14.50 -5.48 20.82
C VAL A 193 14.23 -6.56 21.88
N ILE A 194 12.99 -7.05 21.95
CA ILE A 194 12.52 -7.96 23.02
C ILE A 194 12.54 -9.43 22.56
N ASN A 195 12.32 -9.70 21.27
CA ASN A 195 12.33 -11.05 20.66
C ASN A 195 11.39 -12.07 21.33
N ARG A 196 10.17 -11.65 21.70
CA ARG A 196 9.15 -12.50 22.34
C ARG A 196 7.88 -12.56 21.49
N ALA A 197 7.42 -13.77 21.18
CA ALA A 197 6.17 -13.95 20.42
C ALA A 197 4.96 -13.72 21.35
N LEU A 198 4.15 -12.70 21.06
CA LEU A 198 2.93 -12.38 21.82
C LEU A 198 1.64 -12.63 21.03
N ALA A 199 1.69 -12.48 19.71
CA ALA A 199 0.56 -12.61 18.82
C ALA A 199 1.02 -13.05 17.42
N SER A 200 0.07 -13.48 16.62
CA SER A 200 0.21 -13.74 15.19
C SER A 200 -0.87 -12.99 14.41
N VAL A 201 -0.61 -12.66 13.15
CA VAL A 201 -1.64 -12.11 12.23
C VAL A 201 -2.79 -13.10 11.98
N LYS A 202 -2.57 -14.38 12.28
CA LYS A 202 -3.60 -15.43 12.28
C LYS A 202 -4.64 -15.25 13.39
N ASP A 203 -4.25 -14.57 14.48
CA ASP A 203 -5.13 -14.33 15.62
C ASP A 203 -6.03 -13.09 15.41
N LEU A 204 -5.87 -12.38 14.29
CA LEU A 204 -6.63 -11.17 13.95
C LEU A 204 -7.96 -11.52 13.27
N PRO A 205 -9.11 -11.01 13.75
CA PRO A 205 -10.43 -11.45 13.32
C PRO A 205 -10.87 -10.95 11.94
N ALA A 206 -10.08 -10.08 11.30
CA ALA A 206 -10.43 -9.42 10.05
C ALA A 206 -9.50 -9.84 8.90
N ASP A 207 -10.07 -10.19 7.75
CA ASP A 207 -9.35 -10.29 6.47
C ASP A 207 -9.56 -8.99 5.69
N ASN A 208 -8.46 -8.26 5.49
CA ASN A 208 -8.43 -7.00 4.75
C ASN A 208 -7.59 -7.10 3.47
N THR A 209 -7.39 -8.31 2.94
CA THR A 209 -6.66 -8.52 1.69
C THR A 209 -7.28 -7.76 0.51
N ALA A 210 -8.56 -7.38 0.59
CA ALA A 210 -9.23 -6.48 -0.36
C ALA A 210 -8.57 -5.09 -0.47
N LEU A 211 -7.77 -4.67 0.52
CA LEU A 211 -6.97 -3.43 0.46
C LEU A 211 -5.93 -3.47 -0.66
N GLN A 212 -5.51 -4.67 -1.10
CA GLN A 212 -4.68 -4.83 -2.29
C GLN A 212 -5.57 -5.09 -3.52
N ALA A 213 -5.37 -4.30 -4.57
CA ALA A 213 -5.81 -4.66 -5.90
C ALA A 213 -4.77 -5.60 -6.52
N THR A 214 -5.22 -6.75 -7.00
CA THR A 214 -4.37 -7.63 -7.82
C THR A 214 -4.23 -7.07 -9.23
N PHE A 215 -3.29 -7.62 -9.99
CA PHE A 215 -3.16 -7.31 -11.41
C PHE A 215 -4.45 -7.62 -12.18
N VAL A 216 -5.10 -8.76 -11.88
CA VAL A 216 -6.38 -9.16 -12.48
C VAL A 216 -7.51 -8.20 -12.10
N ASP A 217 -7.56 -7.77 -10.83
CA ASP A 217 -8.56 -6.79 -10.40
C ASP A 217 -8.46 -5.50 -11.22
N LEU A 218 -7.23 -5.01 -11.46
CA LEU A 218 -7.04 -3.78 -12.23
C LEU A 218 -7.48 -3.96 -13.68
N ILE A 219 -7.07 -5.04 -14.36
CA ILE A 219 -7.51 -5.35 -15.74
C ILE A 219 -9.04 -5.34 -15.86
N ASN A 220 -9.72 -5.98 -14.90
CA ASN A 220 -11.18 -6.16 -14.94
C ASN A 220 -11.98 -4.88 -14.74
N VAL A 221 -11.37 -3.82 -14.20
CA VAL A 221 -12.03 -2.53 -13.97
C VAL A 221 -11.65 -1.46 -14.98
N LEU A 222 -10.79 -1.77 -15.96
CA LEU A 222 -10.41 -0.77 -16.96
C LEU A 222 -11.56 -0.53 -17.95
N PRO A 223 -11.83 0.74 -18.31
CA PRO A 223 -12.72 1.04 -19.42
C PRO A 223 -12.13 0.53 -20.75
N VAL A 224 -13.02 0.37 -21.74
CA VAL A 224 -12.67 -0.08 -23.11
C VAL A 224 -11.80 0.96 -23.83
N VAL A 225 -12.04 2.24 -23.57
CA VAL A 225 -11.30 3.37 -24.14
C VAL A 225 -10.61 4.17 -23.05
N ASP A 226 -9.55 4.88 -23.40
CA ASP A 226 -8.79 5.69 -22.45
C ASP A 226 -9.52 7.00 -22.12
N GLN A 227 -10.55 6.89 -21.27
CA GLN A 227 -11.37 8.00 -20.82
C GLN A 227 -11.76 7.79 -19.35
N ASN A 228 -11.82 8.88 -18.60
CA ASN A 228 -12.33 8.86 -17.23
C ASN A 228 -13.85 8.61 -17.25
N VAL A 229 -14.25 7.40 -16.85
CA VAL A 229 -15.65 6.99 -16.72
C VAL A 229 -16.10 7.26 -15.29
N ARG A 230 -17.28 7.87 -15.12
CA ARG A 230 -17.76 8.41 -13.83
C ARG A 230 -19.00 7.70 -13.30
N ASN A 231 -19.37 6.58 -13.88
CA ASN A 231 -20.64 5.90 -13.59
C ASN A 231 -20.50 4.37 -13.59
N ASP A 232 -19.28 3.86 -13.47
CA ASP A 232 -18.95 2.44 -13.40
C ASP A 232 -18.57 1.98 -11.98
N GLY A 233 -18.56 2.91 -11.00
CA GLY A 233 -18.22 2.62 -9.61
C GLY A 233 -16.73 2.56 -9.33
N VAL A 234 -15.88 3.06 -10.23
CA VAL A 234 -14.42 2.94 -10.17
C VAL A 234 -13.76 4.30 -10.34
N PHE A 235 -12.79 4.60 -9.48
CA PHE A 235 -11.91 5.76 -9.66
C PHE A 235 -10.46 5.30 -9.80
N LEU A 236 -9.91 5.47 -10.99
CA LEU A 236 -8.57 5.00 -11.36
C LEU A 236 -7.54 6.12 -11.17
N TRP A 237 -6.67 6.02 -10.15
CA TRP A 237 -5.72 7.07 -9.78
C TRP A 237 -4.26 6.65 -9.98
N ASP A 238 -3.55 7.36 -10.86
CA ASP A 238 -2.09 7.35 -10.96
C ASP A 238 -1.44 8.45 -10.08
N GLY A 239 -0.72 8.02 -9.03
CA GLY A 239 -0.02 8.91 -8.11
C GLY A 239 1.37 9.38 -8.56
N ARG A 240 1.82 9.04 -9.78
CA ARG A 240 3.12 9.47 -10.32
C ARG A 240 3.07 10.93 -10.81
N SER A 241 4.22 11.42 -11.29
CA SER A 241 4.27 12.72 -11.97
C SER A 241 3.66 12.64 -13.37
N LEU A 242 3.19 13.78 -13.88
CA LEU A 242 2.52 13.86 -15.18
C LEU A 242 3.39 13.33 -16.32
N ASP A 243 4.71 13.59 -16.29
CA ASP A 243 5.62 13.11 -17.33
C ASP A 243 5.72 11.58 -17.38
N GLN A 244 5.61 10.89 -16.25
CA GLN A 244 5.55 9.43 -16.22
C GLN A 244 4.21 8.91 -16.72
N TYR A 245 3.11 9.53 -16.33
CA TYR A 245 1.77 9.17 -16.77
C TYR A 245 1.62 9.34 -18.29
N SER A 246 2.08 10.48 -18.83
CA SER A 246 1.99 10.85 -20.24
C SER A 246 3.11 10.26 -21.12
N ALA A 247 3.99 9.43 -20.56
CA ALA A 247 5.20 8.95 -21.26
C ALA A 247 6.03 10.08 -21.92
N GLY A 248 6.14 11.23 -21.23
CA GLY A 248 6.85 12.43 -21.68
C GLY A 248 6.10 13.35 -22.64
N GLU A 249 4.85 13.07 -23.01
CA GLU A 249 4.03 13.97 -23.86
C GLU A 249 3.61 15.26 -23.16
N SER A 250 3.63 15.27 -21.83
CA SER A 250 3.45 16.45 -21.01
C SER A 250 4.34 16.34 -19.77
N SER A 251 4.31 17.37 -18.92
CA SER A 251 5.00 17.37 -17.63
C SER A 251 4.28 18.33 -16.69
N GLU A 252 4.67 18.32 -15.42
CA GLU A 252 4.14 19.27 -14.43
C GLU A 252 4.41 20.75 -14.79
N ALA A 253 5.34 21.01 -15.72
CA ALA A 253 5.61 22.34 -16.27
C ALA A 253 4.67 22.73 -17.42
N GLY A 254 3.77 21.83 -17.86
CA GLY A 254 2.83 22.05 -18.97
C GLY A 254 3.44 21.88 -20.37
N THR A 255 4.66 21.35 -20.47
CA THR A 255 5.35 21.13 -21.73
C THR A 255 5.84 19.68 -21.85
N PRO A 256 5.91 19.10 -23.06
CA PRO A 256 6.53 17.80 -23.27
C PRO A 256 7.99 17.77 -22.81
N LEU A 257 8.48 16.58 -22.46
CA LEU A 257 9.91 16.38 -22.23
C LEU A 257 10.67 16.43 -23.57
N ALA A 258 11.80 17.15 -23.60
CA ALA A 258 12.68 17.17 -24.78
C ALA A 258 13.21 15.77 -25.14
N ASP A 259 13.40 14.93 -24.12
CA ASP A 259 13.71 13.52 -24.25
C ASP A 259 12.68 12.74 -23.44
N TYR A 260 11.73 12.14 -24.15
CA TYR A 260 10.63 11.40 -23.53
C TYR A 260 11.12 10.18 -22.74
N THR A 261 12.32 9.64 -23.06
CA THR A 261 12.87 8.47 -22.35
C THR A 261 13.23 8.77 -20.89
N LYS A 262 13.38 10.06 -20.53
CA LYS A 262 13.56 10.48 -19.13
C LYS A 262 12.36 10.20 -18.23
N SER A 263 11.18 9.97 -18.81
CA SER A 263 9.98 9.57 -18.06
C SER A 263 10.00 8.10 -17.62
N PHE A 264 10.88 7.29 -18.21
CA PHE A 264 10.94 5.85 -17.98
C PHE A 264 11.68 5.55 -16.69
N GLN A 265 11.23 4.52 -15.98
CA GLN A 265 11.82 4.07 -14.72
C GLN A 265 12.03 2.56 -14.74
N ASN A 266 12.91 2.08 -13.84
CA ASN A 266 13.09 0.66 -13.51
C ASN A 266 13.39 -0.27 -14.71
N GLY A 267 13.96 0.26 -15.79
CA GLY A 267 14.18 -0.50 -17.03
C GLY A 267 12.89 -1.05 -17.65
N GLY A 268 11.75 -0.40 -17.41
CA GLY A 268 10.46 -0.76 -17.99
C GLY A 268 10.51 -0.80 -19.52
N SER A 269 9.75 -1.74 -20.10
CA SER A 269 9.69 -1.90 -21.57
C SER A 269 8.93 -0.78 -22.26
N ARG A 270 8.09 -0.08 -21.50
CA ARG A 270 7.26 1.03 -21.93
C ARG A 270 7.02 2.00 -20.77
N GLN A 271 6.48 3.17 -21.09
CA GLN A 271 5.99 4.16 -20.13
C GLN A 271 4.62 4.65 -20.61
N GLY A 272 3.75 5.04 -19.69
CA GLY A 272 2.35 5.38 -19.96
C GLY A 272 1.47 5.02 -18.78
N HIS A 273 0.17 4.77 -19.01
CA HIS A 273 -0.80 4.46 -17.97
C HIS A 273 -1.89 3.48 -18.44
N PRO A 274 -2.54 2.73 -17.53
CA PRO A 274 -3.74 1.97 -17.83
C PRO A 274 -4.88 2.88 -18.31
N ARG A 275 -5.70 2.39 -19.25
CA ARG A 275 -6.84 3.16 -19.78
C ARG A 275 -7.73 3.71 -18.67
N GLY A 276 -8.19 4.95 -18.81
CA GLY A 276 -9.11 5.61 -17.89
C GLY A 276 -8.48 6.08 -16.58
N GLY A 277 -7.18 5.83 -16.38
CA GLY A 277 -6.45 6.39 -15.26
C GLY A 277 -6.43 7.91 -15.32
N VAL A 278 -6.63 8.57 -14.17
CA VAL A 278 -6.42 10.01 -14.00
C VAL A 278 -5.19 10.25 -13.13
N GLN A 279 -4.45 11.31 -13.39
CA GLN A 279 -3.19 11.60 -12.72
C GLN A 279 -3.32 12.76 -11.75
N LEU A 280 -2.84 12.52 -10.52
CA LEU A 280 -2.48 13.59 -9.59
C LEU A 280 -1.25 13.14 -8.81
N ASN A 281 -0.17 13.92 -8.94
CA ASN A 281 1.10 13.63 -8.30
C ASN A 281 0.97 13.63 -6.77
N TRP A 282 1.45 12.56 -6.13
CA TRP A 282 1.42 12.40 -4.67
C TRP A 282 2.04 13.58 -3.90
N THR A 283 2.99 14.32 -4.48
CA THR A 283 3.59 15.50 -3.84
C THR A 283 2.57 16.61 -3.60
N ASN A 284 1.53 16.69 -4.45
CA ASN A 284 0.46 17.68 -4.31
C ASN A 284 -0.41 17.41 -3.09
N LEU A 285 -0.34 16.22 -2.50
CA LEU A 285 -1.08 15.84 -1.31
C LEU A 285 -0.39 16.28 -0.01
N MET A 286 0.81 16.82 -0.13
CA MET A 286 1.66 17.18 0.99
C MET A 286 1.98 18.67 0.96
N ILE A 287 2.23 19.25 2.13
CA ILE A 287 2.67 20.63 2.23
C ILE A 287 4.06 20.75 1.59
N ASN A 288 4.26 21.79 0.78
CA ASN A 288 5.53 22.10 0.12
C ASN A 288 6.14 20.91 -0.63
N GLY A 289 5.32 20.10 -1.31
CA GLY A 289 5.79 18.95 -2.09
C GLY A 289 6.36 17.80 -1.26
N GLY A 290 6.06 17.76 0.04
CA GLY A 290 6.54 16.71 0.96
C GLY A 290 7.68 17.14 1.87
N THR A 291 8.09 18.41 1.87
CA THR A 291 9.01 18.93 2.89
C THR A 291 8.45 18.70 4.29
N GLY A 292 9.25 18.08 5.15
CA GLY A 292 8.85 17.69 6.50
C GLY A 292 7.86 16.55 6.60
N GLY A 293 7.35 16.06 5.47
CA GLY A 293 6.43 14.94 5.41
C GLY A 293 5.05 15.25 6.02
N LEU A 294 4.61 16.50 5.93
CA LEU A 294 3.31 16.94 6.43
C LEU A 294 2.23 16.81 5.35
N PHE A 295 1.06 16.31 5.72
CA PHE A 295 -0.11 16.26 4.84
C PHE A 295 -0.82 17.62 4.77
N LYS A 296 -1.47 17.88 3.64
CA LYS A 296 -2.33 19.06 3.51
C LYS A 296 -3.57 18.97 4.41
N PRO A 297 -4.21 20.10 4.75
CA PRO A 297 -5.48 20.10 5.44
C PRO A 297 -6.53 19.28 4.68
N LYS A 298 -7.41 18.59 5.43
CA LYS A 298 -8.42 17.68 4.87
C LYS A 298 -9.30 18.33 3.82
N ALA A 299 -9.65 19.60 4.01
CA ALA A 299 -10.46 20.37 3.06
C ALA A 299 -9.78 20.53 1.68
N GLU A 300 -8.47 20.77 1.64
CA GLU A 300 -7.73 20.91 0.38
C GLU A 300 -7.59 19.55 -0.33
N LEU A 301 -7.35 18.50 0.44
CA LEU A 301 -7.32 17.13 -0.09
C LEU A 301 -8.68 16.74 -0.69
N ARG A 302 -9.77 17.01 0.03
CA ARG A 302 -11.14 16.80 -0.46
C ARG A 302 -11.42 17.58 -1.74
N ASN A 303 -10.94 18.82 -1.84
CA ASN A 303 -11.10 19.64 -3.04
C ASN A 303 -10.48 19.00 -4.29
N TYR A 304 -9.31 18.37 -4.18
CA TYR A 304 -8.75 17.61 -5.31
C TYR A 304 -9.65 16.46 -5.74
N LEU A 305 -10.16 15.66 -4.80
CA LEU A 305 -11.03 14.52 -5.11
C LEU A 305 -12.38 14.96 -5.69
N GLN A 306 -12.79 16.21 -5.47
CA GLN A 306 -13.94 16.83 -6.12
C GLN A 306 -13.61 17.41 -7.51
N GLY A 307 -12.37 17.27 -8.00
CA GLY A 307 -11.91 17.79 -9.29
C GLY A 307 -11.49 19.26 -9.28
N GLY A 308 -11.39 19.86 -8.09
CA GLY A 308 -10.86 21.21 -7.90
C GLY A 308 -9.32 21.26 -8.00
N THR A 309 -8.79 22.48 -7.96
CA THR A 309 -7.34 22.73 -7.96
C THR A 309 -6.88 23.39 -6.66
N ASP A 310 -5.59 23.29 -6.36
CA ASP A 310 -4.96 24.10 -5.32
C ASP A 310 -4.64 25.53 -5.79
N ALA A 311 -4.05 26.31 -4.89
CA ALA A 311 -3.63 27.68 -5.18
C ALA A 311 -2.57 27.80 -6.29
N ALA A 312 -1.83 26.72 -6.59
CA ALA A 312 -0.88 26.65 -7.69
C ALA A 312 -1.53 26.15 -9.00
N GLY A 313 -2.85 25.94 -9.02
CA GLY A 313 -3.58 25.44 -10.18
C GLY A 313 -3.37 23.96 -10.47
N LYS A 314 -2.82 23.19 -9.52
CA LYS A 314 -2.63 21.75 -9.66
C LYS A 314 -3.93 21.02 -9.35
N GLY A 315 -4.24 19.97 -10.08
CA GLY A 315 -5.44 19.14 -9.91
C GLY A 315 -5.33 17.87 -10.75
N PHE A 316 -6.36 17.02 -10.69
CA PHE A 316 -6.39 15.80 -11.51
C PHE A 316 -6.47 16.13 -13.00
N VAL A 317 -5.74 15.36 -13.81
CA VAL A 317 -5.82 15.37 -15.27
C VAL A 317 -6.13 13.98 -15.82
N ASP A 318 -6.73 13.90 -17.02
CA ASP A 318 -6.93 12.64 -17.74
C ASP A 318 -5.92 12.46 -18.90
N GLY A 319 -6.18 11.49 -19.77
CA GLY A 319 -5.34 11.16 -20.93
C GLY A 319 -5.23 12.29 -21.96
N SER A 320 -6.09 13.33 -21.89
CA SER A 320 -5.97 14.55 -22.69
C SER A 320 -5.05 15.60 -22.06
N TYR A 321 -4.53 15.31 -20.86
CA TYR A 321 -3.70 16.18 -20.03
C TYR A 321 -4.37 17.49 -19.62
N GLN A 322 -5.70 17.56 -19.74
CA GLN A 322 -6.51 18.67 -19.25
C GLN A 322 -7.00 18.38 -17.83
N LEU A 323 -7.20 19.45 -17.04
CA LEU A 323 -7.82 19.34 -15.73
C LEU A 323 -9.23 18.76 -15.86
N LEU A 324 -9.56 17.81 -14.98
CA LEU A 324 -10.91 17.22 -14.95
C LEU A 324 -11.99 18.27 -14.68
N GLY A 325 -11.72 19.20 -13.76
CA GLY A 325 -12.69 20.19 -13.30
C GLY A 325 -13.67 19.64 -12.26
N ALA A 326 -14.36 20.57 -11.58
CA ALA A 326 -15.23 20.26 -10.46
C ALA A 326 -16.33 19.25 -10.84
N GLY A 327 -16.55 18.25 -9.99
CA GLY A 327 -17.53 17.18 -10.17
C GLY A 327 -17.10 16.06 -11.13
N ASN A 328 -15.91 16.15 -11.75
CA ASN A 328 -15.47 15.19 -12.75
C ASN A 328 -14.39 14.21 -12.26
N ALA A 329 -13.92 14.34 -11.01
CA ALA A 329 -12.99 13.39 -10.40
C ALA A 329 -13.76 12.25 -9.69
N TYR A 330 -13.46 11.96 -8.42
CA TYR A 330 -14.09 10.88 -7.65
C TYR A 330 -15.60 11.06 -7.52
N GLN A 331 -16.37 9.99 -7.75
CA GLN A 331 -17.81 9.96 -7.49
C GLN A 331 -18.11 9.21 -6.20
N ALA A 332 -19.11 9.69 -5.47
CA ALA A 332 -19.47 9.11 -4.18
C ALA A 332 -19.86 7.62 -4.33
N GLY A 333 -19.15 6.75 -3.62
CA GLY A 333 -19.37 5.30 -3.66
C GLY A 333 -18.39 4.55 -4.57
N ASP A 334 -17.61 5.26 -5.41
CA ASP A 334 -16.58 4.62 -6.21
C ASP A 334 -15.54 3.93 -5.32
N THR A 335 -15.00 2.82 -5.84
CA THR A 335 -13.78 2.23 -5.29
C THR A 335 -12.57 2.84 -5.99
N VAL A 336 -11.67 3.45 -5.21
CA VAL A 336 -10.42 4.01 -5.69
C VAL A 336 -9.42 2.89 -5.92
N TYR A 337 -8.93 2.74 -7.15
CA TYR A 337 -7.79 1.90 -7.49
C TYR A 337 -6.59 2.80 -7.70
N LEU A 338 -5.58 2.64 -6.85
CA LEU A 338 -4.46 3.55 -6.79
C LEU A 338 -3.16 2.82 -7.10
N TRP A 339 -2.30 3.45 -7.87
CA TRP A 339 -0.95 2.97 -8.13
C TRP A 339 0.06 4.11 -8.23
N CYS A 340 1.34 3.73 -8.26
CA CYS A 340 2.36 4.62 -8.75
C CYS A 340 3.36 3.79 -9.58
N GLU A 341 4.66 4.00 -9.39
CA GLU A 341 5.68 3.18 -10.05
C GLU A 341 5.98 1.88 -9.31
N THR A 342 6.20 1.94 -7.99
CA THR A 342 6.59 0.79 -7.14
C THR A 342 5.76 0.74 -5.85
N ALA A 343 4.52 1.24 -5.90
CA ALA A 343 3.59 1.45 -4.79
C ALA A 343 4.06 2.33 -3.61
N ALA A 344 5.34 2.74 -3.56
CA ALA A 344 5.86 3.59 -2.49
C ALA A 344 5.17 4.97 -2.45
N ARG A 345 5.16 5.69 -3.58
CA ARG A 345 4.48 7.00 -3.70
C ARG A 345 2.96 6.89 -3.52
N ALA A 346 2.38 5.80 -4.02
CA ALA A 346 0.98 5.51 -3.85
C ALA A 346 0.61 5.24 -2.39
N ALA A 347 1.55 4.88 -1.51
CA ALA A 347 1.27 4.79 -0.09
C ALA A 347 0.82 6.14 0.49
N VAL A 348 1.37 7.28 0.03
CA VAL A 348 0.93 8.62 0.46
C VAL A 348 -0.51 8.89 -0.01
N ALA A 349 -0.79 8.65 -1.28
CA ALA A 349 -2.14 8.81 -1.82
C ALA A 349 -3.15 7.82 -1.20
N ASN A 350 -2.69 6.63 -0.81
CA ASN A 350 -3.50 5.62 -0.12
C ASN A 350 -3.88 6.10 1.28
N LEU A 351 -2.95 6.72 2.02
CA LEU A 351 -3.27 7.36 3.29
C LEU A 351 -4.28 8.50 3.12
N VAL A 352 -4.11 9.36 2.12
CA VAL A 352 -5.10 10.42 1.85
C VAL A 352 -6.48 9.84 1.56
N SER A 353 -6.57 8.91 0.61
CA SER A 353 -7.84 8.33 0.17
C SER A 353 -8.50 7.51 1.28
N ALA A 354 -7.78 6.55 1.85
CA ALA A 354 -8.34 5.54 2.75
C ALA A 354 -8.39 5.95 4.22
N VAL A 355 -7.52 6.88 4.66
CA VAL A 355 -7.38 7.25 6.08
C VAL A 355 -7.83 8.68 6.35
N ILE A 356 -7.46 9.63 5.50
CA ILE A 356 -7.84 11.03 5.72
C ILE A 356 -9.28 11.25 5.25
N LEU A 357 -9.61 10.77 4.05
CA LEU A 357 -10.90 11.00 3.40
C LEU A 357 -11.91 9.86 3.58
N GLY A 358 -11.49 8.70 4.10
CA GLY A 358 -12.41 7.57 4.35
C GLY A 358 -12.98 6.92 3.09
N LEU A 359 -12.32 7.04 1.94
CA LEU A 359 -12.80 6.51 0.67
C LEU A 359 -12.49 5.01 0.52
N PRO A 360 -13.39 4.21 -0.08
CA PRO A 360 -13.12 2.81 -0.41
C PRO A 360 -11.91 2.75 -1.34
N THR A 361 -10.79 2.20 -0.88
CA THR A 361 -9.52 2.29 -1.61
C THR A 361 -8.82 0.93 -1.68
N ARG A 362 -8.27 0.62 -2.85
CA ARG A 362 -7.42 -0.55 -3.11
C ARG A 362 -6.10 -0.08 -3.71
N LEU A 363 -4.99 -0.54 -3.16
CA LEU A 363 -3.65 -0.27 -3.68
C LEU A 363 -3.24 -1.37 -4.65
N TYR A 364 -2.97 -1.03 -5.90
CA TYR A 364 -2.32 -1.93 -6.84
C TYR A 364 -0.81 -1.97 -6.54
N ASP A 365 -0.42 -2.92 -5.70
CA ASP A 365 0.90 -2.97 -5.08
C ASP A 365 2.03 -3.30 -6.09
N GLY A 366 1.72 -4.10 -7.12
CA GLY A 366 2.63 -4.33 -8.24
C GLY A 366 2.88 -3.08 -9.08
N SER A 367 1.93 -2.15 -9.10
CA SER A 367 2.08 -0.81 -9.68
C SER A 367 2.62 -0.84 -11.12
N MET A 368 3.19 0.27 -11.59
CA MET A 368 3.64 0.39 -12.97
C MET A 368 4.94 -0.36 -13.27
N ILE A 369 5.72 -0.75 -12.26
CA ILE A 369 6.86 -1.66 -12.45
C ILE A 369 6.39 -3.04 -12.93
N GLU A 370 5.28 -3.56 -12.42
CA GLU A 370 4.60 -4.73 -12.98
C GLU A 370 4.01 -4.42 -14.35
N TRP A 371 3.15 -3.40 -14.41
CA TRP A 371 2.37 -3.08 -15.60
C TRP A 371 3.26 -2.83 -16.83
N ASN A 372 4.31 -2.02 -16.71
CA ASN A 372 5.23 -1.68 -17.79
C ASN A 372 6.23 -2.79 -18.15
N SER A 373 6.25 -3.90 -17.41
CA SER A 373 7.10 -5.06 -17.71
C SER A 373 6.39 -6.10 -18.59
N LEU A 374 5.06 -6.06 -18.66
CA LEU A 374 4.23 -7.05 -19.34
C LEU A 374 3.83 -6.59 -20.76
N THR A 375 4.81 -6.53 -21.66
CA THR A 375 4.65 -6.07 -23.05
C THR A 375 5.21 -7.08 -24.04
N ALA A 376 4.58 -7.25 -25.20
CA ALA A 376 5.14 -8.03 -26.31
C ALA A 376 6.24 -7.24 -27.04
N THR A 377 7.45 -7.27 -26.51
CA THR A 377 8.65 -6.64 -27.08
C THR A 377 9.92 -7.42 -26.68
N VAL A 378 11.10 -6.91 -27.05
CA VAL A 378 12.41 -7.47 -26.69
C VAL A 378 13.15 -6.62 -25.66
N ASP A 379 13.98 -7.27 -24.83
CA ASP A 379 14.91 -6.59 -23.93
C ASP A 379 16.20 -6.12 -24.63
N LYS A 380 17.08 -5.47 -23.88
CA LYS A 380 18.39 -4.99 -24.34
C LYS A 380 19.29 -6.09 -24.93
N ASP A 381 19.03 -7.35 -24.59
CA ASP A 381 19.81 -8.51 -25.04
C ASP A 381 19.12 -9.20 -26.24
N GLY A 382 18.00 -8.66 -26.72
CA GLY A 382 17.21 -9.19 -27.84
C GLY A 382 16.27 -10.33 -27.44
N ASN A 383 16.10 -10.61 -26.15
CA ASN A 383 15.20 -11.67 -25.69
C ASN A 383 13.75 -11.16 -25.63
N PRO A 384 12.77 -11.94 -26.11
CA PRO A 384 11.35 -11.58 -25.96
C PRO A 384 10.94 -11.54 -24.48
N LEU A 385 10.17 -10.52 -24.10
CA LEU A 385 9.62 -10.38 -22.75
C LEU A 385 8.37 -11.24 -22.56
N LEU A 386 7.27 -10.87 -23.23
CA LEU A 386 6.06 -11.68 -23.34
C LEU A 386 5.82 -12.14 -24.79
N PRO A 387 5.30 -13.36 -24.99
CA PRO A 387 4.71 -13.76 -26.27
C PRO A 387 3.56 -12.84 -26.69
N ALA A 388 3.36 -12.69 -28.00
CA ALA A 388 2.31 -11.84 -28.57
C ALA A 388 0.89 -12.32 -28.21
N ASP A 389 0.70 -13.61 -27.98
CA ASP A 389 -0.58 -14.22 -27.58
C ASP A 389 -0.73 -14.41 -26.06
N SER A 390 0.19 -13.85 -25.26
CA SER A 390 0.04 -13.89 -23.81
C SER A 390 -1.21 -13.09 -23.38
N PRO A 391 -2.10 -13.68 -22.55
CA PRO A 391 -3.29 -12.98 -22.05
C PRO A 391 -2.95 -11.87 -21.04
N TRP A 392 -1.69 -11.79 -20.61
CA TRP A 392 -1.21 -10.85 -19.59
C TRP A 392 -0.60 -9.59 -20.17
N ARG A 393 -0.71 -9.39 -21.49
CA ARG A 393 -0.23 -8.18 -22.20
C ARG A 393 -1.01 -6.95 -21.75
N THR A 394 -0.29 -5.99 -21.20
CA THR A 394 -0.86 -4.73 -20.70
C THR A 394 -0.75 -3.59 -21.71
N ASP A 395 0.05 -3.77 -22.76
CA ASP A 395 0.17 -2.82 -23.87
C ASP A 395 -1.14 -2.65 -24.65
N GLU A 396 -1.99 -3.67 -24.68
CA GLU A 396 -3.34 -3.60 -25.29
C GLU A 396 -4.38 -2.90 -24.39
N LEU A 397 -4.00 -2.58 -23.15
CA LEU A 397 -4.86 -2.05 -22.09
C LEU A 397 -4.41 -0.66 -21.62
N SER A 398 -3.58 0.02 -22.42
CA SER A 398 -2.90 1.25 -22.01
C SER A 398 -2.78 2.27 -23.13
N PHE A 399 -2.66 3.53 -22.76
CA PHE A 399 -1.82 4.46 -23.51
C PHE A 399 -0.34 4.20 -23.15
N PHE A 400 0.56 4.17 -24.14
CA PHE A 400 1.99 4.01 -23.87
C PHE A 400 2.92 4.47 -25.00
N LYS A 401 4.19 4.68 -24.64
CA LYS A 401 5.33 4.68 -25.57
C LYS A 401 6.30 3.57 -25.21
N LEU A 402 6.83 2.89 -26.24
CA LEU A 402 7.90 1.92 -26.06
C LEU A 402 9.19 2.61 -25.61
N ASN A 403 9.96 1.91 -24.79
CA ASN A 403 11.30 2.34 -24.44
C ASN A 403 12.27 2.02 -25.60
N GLN A 404 13.45 2.61 -25.54
CA GLN A 404 14.55 2.21 -26.43
C GLN A 404 15.04 0.82 -26.03
N PRO A 405 15.22 -0.12 -26.99
CA PRO A 405 15.62 -1.51 -26.68
C PRO A 405 16.82 -1.61 -25.72
N GLY A 406 17.87 -0.78 -25.93
CA GLY A 406 19.06 -0.76 -25.07
C GLY A 406 18.81 -0.40 -23.60
N ASN A 407 17.65 0.17 -23.26
CA ASN A 407 17.26 0.57 -21.91
C ASN A 407 16.25 -0.40 -21.26
N ILE A 408 15.78 -1.43 -21.99
CA ILE A 408 14.82 -2.40 -21.48
C ILE A 408 15.56 -3.47 -20.71
N ALA A 409 15.32 -3.54 -19.39
CA ALA A 409 15.92 -4.56 -18.55
C ALA A 409 15.35 -5.95 -18.90
N SER A 410 16.17 -6.99 -18.75
CA SER A 410 15.70 -8.36 -18.94
C SER A 410 14.62 -8.70 -17.91
N ARG A 411 13.53 -9.31 -18.36
CA ARG A 411 12.45 -9.82 -17.50
C ARG A 411 12.41 -11.35 -17.42
N THR A 412 13.36 -12.03 -18.06
CA THR A 412 13.42 -13.50 -18.10
C THR A 412 14.68 -14.04 -17.42
N SER A 413 15.68 -13.19 -17.20
CA SER A 413 16.93 -13.56 -16.53
C SER A 413 16.75 -13.85 -15.04
N GLU A 414 17.42 -14.88 -14.54
CA GLU A 414 17.46 -15.14 -13.10
C GLU A 414 18.17 -14.04 -12.32
N GLY A 415 17.65 -13.70 -11.13
CA GLY A 415 18.24 -12.69 -10.24
C GLY A 415 17.96 -11.24 -10.63
N VAL A 416 17.26 -10.98 -11.73
CA VAL A 416 16.80 -9.64 -12.12
C VAL A 416 15.33 -9.50 -11.74
N LEU A 417 14.93 -8.36 -11.15
CA LEU A 417 13.52 -8.06 -10.85
C LEU A 417 13.07 -6.75 -11.54
N PRO A 418 11.77 -6.65 -11.89
CA PRO A 418 10.80 -7.73 -11.97
C PRO A 418 11.16 -8.81 -13.00
N ARG A 419 10.66 -10.04 -12.80
CA ARG A 419 10.91 -11.23 -13.62
C ARG A 419 9.64 -11.99 -13.93
N ILE A 420 9.33 -12.14 -15.22
CA ILE A 420 8.25 -12.98 -15.72
C ILE A 420 8.57 -14.44 -15.36
N ARG A 421 7.66 -15.08 -14.64
CA ARG A 421 7.76 -16.46 -14.18
C ARG A 421 7.01 -17.41 -15.12
N ASP A 422 5.83 -17.01 -15.57
CA ASP A 422 4.99 -17.80 -16.46
C ASP A 422 4.08 -16.87 -17.28
N ALA A 423 4.39 -16.75 -18.58
CA ALA A 423 3.65 -15.90 -19.51
C ALA A 423 2.22 -16.39 -19.81
N TYR A 424 1.85 -17.60 -19.36
CA TYR A 424 0.52 -18.19 -19.50
C TYR A 424 -0.01 -18.72 -18.17
N ALA A 425 0.47 -18.15 -17.05
CA ALA A 425 -0.03 -18.54 -15.73
C ALA A 425 -1.56 -18.49 -15.71
N ALA A 426 -2.20 -19.46 -15.06
CA ALA A 426 -3.67 -19.51 -15.01
C ALA A 426 -4.30 -18.36 -14.22
N SER A 427 -3.51 -17.65 -13.40
CA SER A 427 -3.95 -16.51 -12.60
C SER A 427 -2.80 -15.62 -12.18
N ALA A 428 -3.08 -14.34 -11.89
CA ALA A 428 -2.11 -13.36 -11.41
C ALA A 428 -2.44 -12.82 -10.00
N ASP A 429 -3.03 -13.68 -9.14
CA ASP A 429 -3.48 -13.37 -7.77
C ASP A 429 -2.87 -14.31 -6.71
N ALA A 430 -1.78 -15.02 -7.04
CA ALA A 430 -1.18 -16.03 -6.16
C ALA A 430 -0.76 -15.48 -4.78
N ILE A 431 -0.40 -14.19 -4.72
CA ILE A 431 -0.05 -13.49 -3.48
C ILE A 431 -1.23 -13.45 -2.51
N ILE A 432 -2.40 -13.02 -2.99
CA ILE A 432 -3.61 -12.95 -2.17
C ILE A 432 -4.06 -14.34 -1.74
N LYS A 433 -4.01 -15.32 -2.64
CA LYS A 433 -4.32 -16.72 -2.32
C LYS A 433 -3.42 -17.25 -1.21
N ALA A 434 -2.11 -17.01 -1.30
CA ALA A 434 -1.15 -17.41 -0.28
C ALA A 434 -1.39 -16.71 1.07
N ASP A 435 -1.72 -15.40 1.06
CA ASP A 435 -1.96 -14.65 2.30
C ASP A 435 -3.25 -15.06 3.00
N LYS A 436 -4.33 -15.29 2.24
CA LYS A 436 -5.57 -15.86 2.76
C LYS A 436 -5.36 -17.25 3.35
N ALA A 437 -4.62 -18.12 2.64
CA ALA A 437 -4.27 -19.45 3.15
C ALA A 437 -3.37 -19.40 4.39
N TYR A 438 -2.49 -18.41 4.50
CA TYR A 438 -1.69 -18.22 5.71
C TYR A 438 -2.55 -17.85 6.92
N LYS A 439 -3.53 -16.95 6.70
CA LYS A 439 -4.43 -16.46 7.74
C LYS A 439 -5.45 -17.52 8.16
N GLN A 440 -5.93 -18.32 7.21
CA GLN A 440 -6.84 -19.44 7.41
C GLN A 440 -6.24 -20.69 6.77
N PRO A 441 -5.34 -21.40 7.47
CA PRO A 441 -4.95 -22.72 7.00
C PRO A 441 -6.21 -23.57 6.93
N ALA A 442 -6.45 -24.24 5.80
CA ALA A 442 -7.59 -25.13 5.64
C ALA A 442 -7.64 -26.08 6.84
N THR A 443 -8.74 -26.06 7.61
CA THR A 443 -8.97 -27.01 8.69
C THR A 443 -8.86 -28.40 8.10
N GLY A 444 -7.90 -29.19 8.59
CA GLY A 444 -7.60 -30.52 8.07
C GLY A 444 -8.85 -31.40 8.03
N GLY A 445 -9.38 -31.62 6.83
CA GLY A 445 -10.32 -32.70 6.58
C GLY A 445 -9.56 -34.01 6.70
N SER A 446 -9.78 -34.73 7.80
CA SER A 446 -9.27 -36.10 7.94
C SER A 446 -9.93 -37.00 6.90
N GLY A 447 -9.09 -37.71 6.14
CA GLY A 447 -9.29 -39.02 5.54
C GLY A 447 -10.71 -39.46 5.19
N GLY A 448 -11.03 -39.40 3.90
CA GLY A 448 -12.01 -40.26 3.24
C GLY A 448 -11.36 -40.85 2.00
N SER A 449 -10.69 -41.98 2.17
CA SER A 449 -10.25 -42.84 1.08
C SER A 449 -11.48 -43.37 0.34
N ASP A 450 -11.59 -43.09 -0.96
CA ASP A 450 -12.27 -43.99 -1.88
C ASP A 450 -11.58 -43.94 -3.25
N GLY A 451 -11.12 -45.11 -3.67
CA GLY A 451 -10.51 -45.34 -4.97
C GLY A 451 -11.58 -45.42 -6.06
N GLY A 452 -11.25 -44.89 -7.24
CA GLY A 452 -12.09 -45.00 -8.42
C GLY A 452 -11.32 -44.58 -9.66
N SER A 453 -10.74 -45.57 -10.34
CA SER A 453 -10.18 -45.46 -11.70
C SER A 453 -11.26 -45.06 -12.71
N GLY A 454 -10.96 -44.15 -13.65
CA GLY A 454 -11.82 -43.87 -14.80
C GLY A 454 -11.38 -42.62 -15.56
N GLY A 455 -10.80 -42.79 -16.76
CA GLY A 455 -10.19 -41.70 -17.52
C GLY A 455 -11.13 -40.90 -18.43
N GLY A 456 -10.50 -39.95 -19.14
CA GLY A 456 -11.00 -39.43 -20.42
C GLY A 456 -11.60 -38.03 -20.42
N GLY A 457 -10.80 -37.06 -20.91
CA GLY A 457 -11.22 -36.13 -21.97
C GLY A 457 -12.18 -34.98 -21.65
N GLY A 458 -11.66 -33.76 -21.84
CA GLY A 458 -12.39 -32.73 -22.59
C GLY A 458 -13.10 -31.64 -21.80
N GLY A 459 -12.65 -30.40 -21.99
CA GLY A 459 -13.48 -29.19 -21.84
C GLY A 459 -13.26 -28.43 -20.54
N VAL A 460 -12.31 -27.48 -20.55
CA VAL A 460 -12.24 -26.44 -19.52
C VAL A 460 -13.38 -25.45 -19.78
N VAL A 461 -14.30 -25.35 -18.84
CA VAL A 461 -15.38 -24.36 -18.82
C VAL A 461 -14.78 -23.05 -18.30
N LEU A 462 -14.75 -22.02 -19.15
CA LEU A 462 -14.46 -20.65 -18.74
C LEU A 462 -15.54 -20.17 -17.76
N PRO A 463 -15.20 -19.35 -16.75
CA PRO A 463 -16.21 -18.77 -15.87
C PRO A 463 -17.21 -17.93 -16.67
N PRO A 464 -18.51 -17.97 -16.34
CA PRO A 464 -19.52 -17.23 -17.07
C PRO A 464 -19.27 -15.72 -17.01
N ASN A 465 -19.34 -15.08 -18.18
CA ASN A 465 -19.33 -13.63 -18.38
C ASN A 465 -20.47 -12.98 -17.56
N PRO A 466 -20.18 -12.02 -16.66
CA PRO A 466 -21.20 -11.33 -15.87
C PRO A 466 -22.01 -10.30 -16.66
N CYS A 467 -21.69 -10.04 -17.94
CA CYS A 467 -22.54 -9.26 -18.83
C CYS A 467 -23.38 -10.22 -19.68
N GLY A 468 -24.63 -10.44 -19.29
CA GLY A 468 -25.60 -11.14 -20.13
C GLY A 468 -25.92 -10.31 -21.39
N GLY A 469 -25.88 -10.95 -22.56
CA GLY A 469 -26.24 -10.36 -23.85
C GLY A 469 -25.06 -10.20 -24.80
#